data_AF-A0A6M3XYF0-F1
#
_entry.id   AF-A0A6M3XYF0-F1
#
_cell.length_a   1.000
_cell.length_b   1.000
_cell.length_c   1.000
_cell.angle_alpha   90.00
_cell.angle_beta   90.00
_cell.angle_gamma   90.00
#
_symmetry.space_group_name_H-M   'P 1'
#
loop_
_entity.id
_entity.type
_entity.pdbx_description
1 polymer ?
#
loop_
_entity_poly.entity_id
_entity_poly.type
_entity_poly.pdbx_seq_one_letter_code
_entity_poly.pdbx_strand_id
1 'polypeptide(L)'
;KKNMNGYIFLTENIPYTEEMLSTLFNRPVNTIRLALETFKSFGMINYNGEGQIKISNWEKHQNINGMEKIRDDTRKRVAKFREEHKQISPPTPPPKKDKTRVDKIRIESNVTVTLHNNKSDKWLKTWEDFKEMRDKTRKKMTKRAEELLTMDLNKLSDNEDTQIAILNQSIMNSWQGVFPLKNKVTPIKCNTEEEILKIIGGDNE
;
A
#
# COMPACT_ATOMS: atom_id res chain seq x y z
N LYS A 1 -1.54 11.25 20.56
CA LYS A 1 -2.91 11.74 20.84
C LYS A 1 -3.53 10.81 21.89
N LYS A 2 -3.73 11.27 23.12
CA LYS A 2 -4.49 10.53 24.14
C LYS A 2 -5.97 10.67 23.80
N ASN A 3 -6.67 9.56 23.60
CA ASN A 3 -8.12 9.55 23.43
C ASN A 3 -8.72 9.53 24.84
N MET A 4 -9.27 10.66 25.30
CA MET A 4 -9.86 10.79 26.63
C MET A 4 -11.33 10.36 26.58
N ASN A 5 -11.61 9.09 26.35
CA ASN A 5 -12.95 8.49 26.50
C ASN A 5 -14.14 9.23 25.83
N GLY A 6 -13.91 9.86 24.67
CA GLY A 6 -14.94 10.55 23.88
C GLY A 6 -15.12 12.04 24.18
N TYR A 7 -14.28 12.64 25.02
CA TYR A 7 -14.28 14.10 25.23
C TYR A 7 -13.56 14.85 24.11
N ILE A 8 -14.10 16.01 23.73
CA ILE A 8 -13.52 16.91 22.72
C ILE A 8 -12.86 18.11 23.40
N PHE A 9 -11.53 18.22 23.30
CA PHE A 9 -10.74 19.31 23.91
C PHE A 9 -9.83 19.99 22.89
N LEU A 10 -9.62 21.31 23.02
CA LEU A 10 -8.68 22.08 22.20
C LEU A 10 -7.23 21.76 22.57
N THR A 11 -6.94 21.73 23.87
CA THR A 11 -5.66 21.36 24.48
C THR A 11 -5.92 20.40 25.64
N GLU A 12 -4.89 19.89 26.33
CA GLU A 12 -5.04 18.81 27.32
C GLU A 12 -6.11 19.05 28.40
N ASN A 13 -6.50 20.31 28.68
CA ASN A 13 -7.50 20.66 29.70
C ASN A 13 -8.55 21.71 29.29
N ILE A 14 -8.55 22.22 28.04
CA ILE A 14 -9.48 23.30 27.63
C ILE A 14 -10.59 22.72 26.74
N PRO A 15 -11.86 22.71 27.20
CA PRO A 15 -12.99 22.29 26.37
C PRO A 15 -13.25 23.30 25.25
N TYR A 16 -13.72 22.82 24.10
CA TYR A 16 -14.09 23.71 23.00
C TYR A 16 -15.39 24.46 23.31
N THR A 17 -15.35 25.79 23.27
CA THR A 17 -16.55 26.62 23.35
C THR A 17 -17.23 26.79 21.98
N GLU A 18 -18.47 27.28 21.98
CA GLU A 18 -19.24 27.53 20.76
C GLU A 18 -18.53 28.54 19.83
N GLU A 19 -17.91 29.57 20.40
CA GLU A 19 -17.16 30.61 19.70
C GLU A 19 -15.91 30.02 19.02
N MET A 20 -15.24 29.09 19.68
CA MET A 20 -14.06 28.41 19.14
C MET A 20 -14.43 27.45 18.01
N LEU A 21 -15.56 26.77 18.14
CA LEU A 21 -16.08 25.93 17.05
C LEU A 21 -16.53 26.77 15.86
N SER A 22 -17.11 27.95 16.11
CA SER A 22 -17.49 28.90 15.06
C SER A 22 -16.29 29.34 14.22
N THR A 23 -15.17 29.67 14.86
CA THR A 23 -13.93 30.03 14.17
C THR A 23 -13.31 28.84 13.43
N LEU A 24 -13.27 27.66 14.05
CA LEU A 24 -12.70 26.45 13.45
C LEU A 24 -13.47 25.99 12.20
N PHE A 25 -14.80 26.00 12.25
CA PHE A 25 -15.65 25.57 11.14
C PHE A 25 -15.99 26.70 10.16
N ASN A 26 -15.57 27.93 10.45
CA ASN A 26 -15.93 29.13 9.70
C ASN A 26 -17.46 29.24 9.50
N ARG A 27 -18.22 29.03 10.58
CA ARG A 27 -19.69 29.09 10.61
C ARG A 27 -20.17 30.04 11.70
N PRO A 28 -21.32 30.71 11.54
CA PRO A 28 -21.89 31.55 12.59
C PRO A 28 -22.11 30.78 13.90
N VAL A 29 -21.90 31.44 15.04
CA VAL A 29 -22.08 30.83 16.38
C VAL A 29 -23.49 30.23 16.53
N ASN A 30 -24.52 30.89 16.00
CA ASN A 30 -25.90 30.38 16.06
C ASN A 30 -26.09 29.05 15.30
N THR A 31 -25.37 28.86 14.19
CA THR A 31 -25.37 27.59 13.45
C THR A 31 -24.70 26.49 14.26
N ILE A 32 -23.60 26.81 14.94
CA ILE A 32 -22.92 25.88 15.85
C ILE A 32 -23.81 25.51 17.03
N ARG A 33 -24.47 26.49 17.66
CA ARG A 33 -25.41 26.25 18.76
C ARG A 33 -26.54 25.32 18.35
N LEU A 34 -27.18 25.60 17.21
CA LEU A 34 -28.21 24.73 16.64
C LEU A 34 -27.67 23.31 16.35
N ALA A 35 -26.46 23.20 15.79
CA ALA A 35 -25.83 21.91 15.54
C ALA A 35 -25.57 21.13 16.84
N LEU A 36 -25.08 21.79 17.90
CA LEU A 36 -24.84 21.16 19.19
C LEU A 36 -26.14 20.71 19.86
N GLU A 37 -27.20 21.52 19.80
CA GLU A 37 -28.54 21.15 20.31
C GLU A 37 -29.14 19.98 19.54
N THR A 38 -29.03 19.98 18.21
CA THR A 38 -29.53 18.88 17.37
C THR A 38 -28.74 17.59 17.62
N PHE A 39 -27.41 17.65 17.73
CA PHE A 39 -26.62 16.46 18.08
C PHE A 39 -26.91 15.96 19.51
N LYS A 40 -27.24 16.86 20.44
CA LYS A 40 -27.70 16.49 21.78
C LYS A 40 -29.06 15.80 21.74
N SER A 41 -30.03 16.33 20.98
CA SER A 41 -31.37 15.74 20.87
C SER A 41 -31.36 14.38 20.16
N PHE A 42 -30.47 14.19 19.18
CA PHE A 42 -30.23 12.89 18.56
C PHE A 42 -29.41 11.92 19.44
N GLY A 43 -29.02 12.33 20.65
CA GLY A 43 -28.23 11.49 21.56
C GLY A 43 -26.81 11.20 21.05
N MET A 44 -26.29 11.99 20.12
CA MET A 44 -24.94 11.84 19.55
C MET A 44 -23.87 12.42 20.48
N ILE A 45 -24.20 13.49 21.21
CA ILE A 45 -23.30 14.14 22.16
C ILE A 45 -24.02 14.45 23.49
N ASN A 46 -23.25 14.49 24.56
CA ASN A 46 -23.62 15.10 25.83
C ASN A 46 -22.89 16.44 25.92
N TYR A 47 -23.67 17.51 25.85
CA TYR A 47 -23.19 18.87 26.04
C TYR A 47 -23.73 19.43 27.35
N ASN A 48 -22.81 19.72 28.26
CA ASN A 48 -23.10 20.42 29.52
C ASN A 48 -22.80 21.91 29.29
N GLY A 49 -23.63 22.80 29.84
CA GLY A 49 -23.53 24.27 29.62
C GLY A 49 -22.21 24.93 30.02
N GLU A 50 -21.25 24.16 30.56
CA GLU A 50 -19.87 24.55 30.85
C GLU A 50 -18.91 24.37 29.65
N GLY A 51 -19.43 24.11 28.44
CA GLY A 51 -18.60 23.95 27.24
C GLY A 51 -18.06 22.52 27.04
N GLN A 52 -18.35 21.58 27.95
CA GLN A 52 -17.87 20.20 27.85
C GLN A 52 -18.71 19.41 26.83
N ILE A 53 -18.09 19.01 25.73
CA ILE A 53 -18.69 18.16 24.70
C ILE A 53 -18.13 16.74 24.82
N LYS A 54 -19.01 15.77 25.08
CA LYS A 54 -18.68 14.34 25.13
C LYS A 54 -19.48 13.58 24.09
N ILE A 55 -18.82 12.81 23.23
CA ILE A 55 -19.48 11.97 22.24
C ILE A 55 -20.13 10.77 22.94
N SER A 56 -21.43 10.59 22.71
CA SER A 56 -22.18 9.43 23.19
C SER A 56 -21.75 8.17 22.44
N ASN A 57 -21.74 7.03 23.13
CA ASN A 57 -21.48 5.72 22.50
C ASN A 57 -20.11 5.60 21.79
N TRP A 58 -19.14 6.46 22.13
CA TRP A 58 -17.78 6.48 21.58
C TRP A 58 -17.06 5.12 21.67
N GLU A 59 -17.36 4.38 22.74
CA GLU A 59 -16.73 3.11 23.07
C GLU A 59 -17.19 1.95 22.17
N LYS A 60 -18.39 2.01 21.57
CA LYS A 60 -18.91 0.91 20.71
C LYS A 60 -18.31 0.89 19.31
N HIS A 61 -17.67 1.97 18.87
CA HIS A 61 -17.13 2.10 17.50
C HIS A 61 -15.61 2.38 17.44
N GLN A 62 -14.97 2.62 18.58
CA GLN A 62 -13.52 2.49 18.70
C GLN A 62 -13.21 1.01 18.88
N ASN A 63 -12.74 0.33 17.82
CA ASN A 63 -12.37 -1.09 17.86
C ASN A 63 -11.10 -1.34 18.72
N ILE A 64 -11.10 -0.90 19.98
CA ILE A 64 -10.00 -0.97 20.94
C ILE A 64 -9.71 -2.44 21.27
N ASN A 65 -10.75 -3.23 21.51
CA ASN A 65 -10.63 -4.66 21.80
C ASN A 65 -10.03 -5.44 20.62
N GLY A 66 -10.40 -5.09 19.38
CA GLY A 66 -9.78 -5.68 18.18
C GLY A 66 -8.31 -5.32 18.05
N MET A 67 -7.94 -4.07 18.32
CA MET A 67 -6.55 -3.61 18.24
C MET A 67 -5.65 -4.21 19.33
N GLU A 68 -6.16 -4.42 20.53
CA GLU A 68 -5.41 -5.05 21.63
C GLU A 68 -5.12 -6.53 21.32
N LYS A 69 -6.13 -7.26 20.84
CA LYS A 69 -5.96 -8.64 20.37
C LYS A 69 -4.92 -8.75 19.24
N ILE A 70 -4.97 -7.86 18.25
CA ILE A 70 -3.99 -7.83 17.15
C ILE A 70 -2.57 -7.55 17.68
N ARG A 71 -2.42 -6.64 18.65
CA ARG A 71 -1.12 -6.34 19.26
C ARG A 71 -0.58 -7.55 20.03
N ASP A 72 -1.42 -8.25 20.76
CA ASP A 72 -1.03 -9.45 21.51
C ASP A 72 -0.64 -10.61 20.59
N ASP A 73 -1.42 -10.86 19.55
CA ASP A 73 -1.11 -11.89 18.57
C ASP A 73 0.20 -11.58 17.83
N THR A 74 0.45 -10.30 17.52
CA THR A 74 1.71 -9.85 16.92
C THR A 74 2.87 -10.04 17.90
N ARG A 75 2.70 -9.67 19.18
CA ARG A 75 3.71 -9.87 20.23
C ARG A 75 4.09 -11.34 20.36
N LYS A 76 3.10 -12.24 20.44
CA LYS A 76 3.30 -13.70 20.54
C LYS A 76 4.01 -14.26 19.31
N ARG A 77 3.58 -13.85 18.11
CA ARG A 77 4.20 -14.29 16.85
C ARG A 77 5.67 -13.88 16.75
N VAL A 78 5.99 -12.64 17.10
CA VAL A 78 7.36 -12.13 17.09
C VAL A 78 8.22 -12.82 18.15
N ALA A 79 7.69 -13.07 19.35
CA ALA A 79 8.39 -13.81 20.40
C ALA A 79 8.73 -15.24 19.94
N LYS A 80 7.75 -15.97 19.40
CA LYS A 80 7.95 -17.32 18.88
C LYS A 80 9.00 -17.36 17.77
N PHE A 81 8.90 -16.44 16.81
CA PHE A 81 9.89 -16.30 15.74
C PHE A 81 11.30 -16.04 16.30
N ARG A 82 11.44 -15.16 17.30
CA ARG A 82 12.74 -14.89 17.94
C ARG A 82 13.28 -16.10 18.69
N GLU A 83 12.43 -16.86 19.36
CA GLU A 83 12.83 -18.09 20.06
C GLU A 83 13.30 -19.16 19.06
N GLU A 84 12.53 -19.41 18.00
CA GLU A 84 12.88 -20.33 16.92
C GLU A 84 14.22 -19.92 16.27
N HIS A 85 14.40 -18.62 15.96
CA HIS A 85 15.64 -18.12 15.37
C HIS A 85 16.83 -18.05 16.34
N LYS A 86 16.60 -17.98 17.66
CA LYS A 86 17.66 -18.02 18.68
C LYS A 86 18.21 -19.43 18.89
N GLN A 87 17.40 -20.46 18.65
CA GLN A 87 17.81 -21.87 18.75
C GLN A 87 18.54 -22.38 17.50
N ILE A 88 18.49 -21.64 16.38
CA ILE A 88 19.07 -22.05 15.08
C ILE A 88 20.45 -21.41 14.80
N SER A 89 20.96 -20.52 15.66
CA SER A 89 22.27 -19.89 15.46
C SER A 89 23.14 -19.86 16.74
N PRO A 90 24.38 -20.39 16.73
CA PRO A 90 25.36 -20.09 17.78
C PRO A 90 25.82 -18.62 17.67
N PRO A 91 26.35 -18.01 18.76
CA PRO A 91 26.62 -16.58 18.81
C PRO A 91 27.82 -16.24 17.93
N THR A 92 27.58 -15.68 16.75
CA THR A 92 28.61 -14.95 16.01
C THR A 92 28.48 -13.47 16.35
N PRO A 93 29.55 -12.79 16.79
CA PRO A 93 29.48 -11.38 17.16
C PRO A 93 29.06 -10.53 15.95
N PRO A 94 28.31 -9.43 16.16
CA PRO A 94 27.79 -8.61 15.09
C PRO A 94 28.94 -8.03 14.24
N PRO A 95 28.85 -8.04 12.90
CA PRO A 95 29.88 -7.47 12.07
C PRO A 95 29.92 -5.95 12.31
N LYS A 96 31.09 -5.46 12.74
CA LYS A 96 31.39 -4.03 12.85
C LYS A 96 31.21 -3.41 11.46
N LYS A 97 30.42 -2.33 11.38
CA LYS A 97 30.26 -1.52 10.18
C LYS A 97 31.52 -0.67 9.98
N ASP A 98 32.54 -1.25 9.38
CA ASP A 98 33.66 -0.47 8.88
C ASP A 98 33.30 0.08 7.50
N LYS A 99 33.21 1.41 7.44
CA LYS A 99 33.09 2.20 6.23
C LYS A 99 34.46 2.23 5.57
N THR A 100 34.74 1.30 4.66
CA THR A 100 35.87 1.46 3.75
C THR A 100 35.52 0.96 2.35
N ARG A 101 35.94 1.79 1.40
CA ARG A 101 35.57 1.85 0.00
C ARG A 101 36.56 0.99 -0.80
N VAL A 102 36.10 0.49 -1.95
CA VAL A 102 36.85 0.04 -3.14
C VAL A 102 37.19 -1.46 -3.24
N ASP A 103 36.49 -2.05 -4.23
CA ASP A 103 36.82 -3.09 -5.21
C ASP A 103 37.53 -4.37 -4.76
N LYS A 104 36.76 -5.47 -4.86
CA LYS A 104 37.26 -6.73 -5.41
C LYS A 104 36.08 -7.55 -5.94
N ILE A 105 36.07 -7.68 -7.25
CA ILE A 105 35.34 -8.69 -8.02
C ILE A 105 35.63 -10.05 -7.36
N ARG A 106 34.58 -10.72 -6.88
CA ARG A 106 34.62 -12.13 -6.53
C ARG A 106 33.34 -12.76 -7.04
N ILE A 107 33.44 -13.29 -8.25
CA ILE A 107 32.44 -14.19 -8.84
C ILE A 107 32.54 -15.49 -8.03
N GLU A 108 31.59 -15.71 -7.13
CA GLU A 108 31.30 -17.05 -6.61
C GLU A 108 30.00 -17.51 -7.25
N SER A 109 30.16 -18.36 -8.25
CA SER A 109 29.13 -19.15 -8.89
C SER A 109 28.45 -20.06 -7.86
N ASN A 110 27.33 -19.62 -7.32
CA ASN A 110 26.34 -20.52 -6.73
C ASN A 110 25.17 -20.68 -7.70
N VAL A 111 25.31 -21.69 -8.56
CA VAL A 111 24.27 -22.22 -9.45
C VAL A 111 22.98 -22.40 -8.66
N THR A 112 22.04 -21.48 -8.85
CA THR A 112 20.62 -21.69 -8.56
C THR A 112 19.99 -22.11 -9.86
N VAL A 113 19.37 -23.29 -9.84
CA VAL A 113 18.75 -23.98 -10.98
C VAL A 113 17.97 -22.97 -11.85
N THR A 114 18.48 -22.76 -13.05
CA THR A 114 18.22 -21.63 -13.92
C THR A 114 16.98 -21.84 -14.77
N LEU A 115 15.96 -21.01 -14.55
CA LEU A 115 14.94 -20.70 -15.57
C LEU A 115 15.36 -19.51 -16.46
N HIS A 116 16.53 -18.91 -16.20
CA HIS A 116 16.95 -17.61 -16.76
C HIS A 116 18.19 -17.68 -17.67
N ASN A 117 18.64 -18.85 -18.13
CA ASN A 117 19.86 -18.98 -18.93
C ASN A 117 19.80 -18.33 -20.34
N ASN A 118 18.63 -17.86 -20.79
CA ASN A 118 18.42 -17.29 -22.13
C ASN A 118 17.80 -15.88 -22.15
N LYS A 119 17.64 -15.22 -20.99
CA LYS A 119 17.03 -13.87 -20.96
C LYS A 119 18.06 -12.80 -21.31
N SER A 120 17.66 -11.78 -22.06
CA SER A 120 18.53 -10.63 -22.40
C SER A 120 19.07 -9.90 -21.16
N ASP A 121 20.28 -9.35 -21.24
CA ASP A 121 20.86 -8.46 -20.21
C ASP A 121 19.91 -7.32 -19.80
N LYS A 122 19.15 -6.80 -20.78
CA LYS A 122 18.13 -5.76 -20.54
C LYS A 122 17.01 -6.27 -19.63
N TRP A 123 16.58 -7.50 -19.82
CA TRP A 123 15.56 -8.13 -18.97
C TRP A 123 16.08 -8.34 -17.55
N LEU A 124 17.30 -8.86 -17.41
CA LEU A 124 17.94 -9.08 -16.10
C LEU A 124 18.07 -7.78 -15.31
N LYS A 125 18.53 -6.71 -15.96
CA LYS A 125 18.60 -5.38 -15.35
C LYS A 125 17.24 -4.87 -14.88
N THR A 126 16.22 -4.98 -15.74
CA THR A 126 14.86 -4.54 -15.39
C THR A 126 14.29 -5.33 -14.20
N TRP A 127 14.61 -6.63 -14.12
CA TRP A 127 14.21 -7.48 -13.00
C TRP A 127 14.92 -7.09 -11.70
N GLU A 128 16.21 -6.76 -11.75
CA GLU A 128 16.96 -6.22 -10.61
C GLU A 128 16.40 -4.87 -10.15
N ASP A 129 16.10 -3.96 -11.07
CA ASP A 129 15.47 -2.66 -10.77
C ASP A 129 14.11 -2.84 -10.07
N PHE A 130 13.33 -3.85 -10.48
CA PHE A 130 12.08 -4.21 -9.81
C PHE A 130 12.29 -4.73 -8.38
N LYS A 131 13.32 -5.54 -8.15
CA LYS A 131 13.69 -5.99 -6.79
C LYS A 131 14.16 -4.82 -5.92
N GLU A 132 14.95 -3.90 -6.48
CA GLU A 132 15.40 -2.72 -5.75
C GLU A 132 14.21 -1.83 -5.34
N MET A 133 13.25 -1.63 -6.25
CA MET A 133 12.00 -0.92 -5.95
C MET A 133 11.25 -1.57 -4.79
N ARG A 134 11.09 -2.90 -4.79
CA ARG A 134 10.45 -3.66 -3.69
C ARG A 134 11.14 -3.45 -2.35
N ASP A 135 12.47 -3.45 -2.34
CA ASP A 135 13.26 -3.23 -1.14
C ASP A 135 13.07 -1.80 -0.61
N LYS A 136 13.04 -0.79 -1.50
CA LYS A 136 12.74 0.61 -1.13
C LYS A 136 11.33 0.79 -0.57
N THR A 137 10.33 0.06 -1.06
CA THR A 137 8.96 0.06 -0.51
C THR A 137 8.84 -0.75 0.80
N ARG A 138 9.93 -1.32 1.32
CA ARG A 138 9.96 -2.22 2.51
C ARG A 138 9.10 -3.47 2.32
N LYS A 139 9.01 -3.97 1.08
CA LYS A 139 8.21 -5.12 0.67
C LYS A 139 9.09 -6.13 -0.07
N LYS A 140 10.22 -6.46 0.56
CA LYS A 140 11.21 -7.41 0.05
C LYS A 140 10.56 -8.74 -0.30
N MET A 141 10.95 -9.27 -1.45
CA MET A 141 10.42 -10.52 -1.98
C MET A 141 11.13 -11.72 -1.33
N THR A 142 10.37 -12.78 -1.04
CA THR A 142 10.95 -14.09 -0.68
C THR A 142 11.32 -14.85 -1.95
N LYS A 143 12.24 -15.82 -1.88
CA LYS A 143 12.62 -16.66 -3.04
C LYS A 143 11.40 -17.29 -3.73
N ARG A 144 10.45 -17.80 -2.95
CA ARG A 144 9.19 -18.37 -3.48
C ARG A 144 8.34 -17.34 -4.22
N ALA A 145 8.31 -16.09 -3.74
CA ALA A 145 7.57 -15.03 -4.41
C ALA A 145 8.25 -14.60 -5.73
N GLU A 146 9.58 -14.70 -5.83
CA GLU A 146 10.30 -14.51 -7.10
C GLU A 146 9.87 -15.54 -8.13
N GLU A 147 9.85 -16.82 -7.76
CA GLU A 147 9.40 -17.91 -8.64
C GLU A 147 7.96 -17.71 -9.13
N LEU A 148 7.04 -17.36 -8.22
CA LEU A 148 5.63 -17.14 -8.57
C LEU A 148 5.45 -15.96 -9.52
N LEU A 149 6.22 -14.87 -9.32
CA LEU A 149 6.15 -13.72 -10.22
C LEU A 149 6.74 -14.03 -11.60
N THR A 150 7.80 -14.82 -11.68
CA THR A 150 8.33 -15.30 -12.96
C THR A 150 7.29 -16.18 -13.68
N MET A 151 6.58 -17.03 -12.95
CA MET A 151 5.48 -17.83 -13.52
C MET A 151 4.35 -16.93 -14.04
N ASP A 152 3.94 -15.91 -13.28
CA ASP A 152 2.89 -15.00 -13.69
C ASP A 152 3.30 -14.10 -14.86
N LEU A 153 4.57 -13.69 -14.93
CA LEU A 153 5.12 -12.98 -16.10
C LEU A 153 5.06 -13.83 -17.37
N ASN A 154 5.47 -15.10 -17.28
CA ASN A 154 5.41 -16.02 -18.42
C ASN A 154 3.96 -16.30 -18.85
N LYS A 155 2.99 -16.36 -17.92
CA LYS A 155 1.57 -16.46 -18.27
C LYS A 155 1.03 -15.24 -19.01
N LEU A 156 1.56 -14.05 -18.69
CA LEU A 156 1.10 -12.80 -19.28
C LEU A 156 1.69 -12.55 -20.68
N SER A 157 2.91 -13.01 -20.92
CA SER A 157 3.58 -12.85 -22.21
C SER A 157 4.79 -13.78 -22.34
N ASP A 158 4.93 -14.40 -23.51
CA ASP A 158 6.13 -15.15 -23.90
C ASP A 158 7.26 -14.24 -24.42
N ASN A 159 6.92 -13.03 -24.91
CA ASN A 159 7.89 -12.07 -25.44
C ASN A 159 8.60 -11.28 -24.31
N GLU A 160 9.93 -11.28 -24.33
CA GLU A 160 10.79 -10.56 -23.38
C GLU A 160 10.54 -9.05 -23.34
N ASP A 161 10.36 -8.39 -24.48
CA ASP A 161 10.12 -6.94 -24.53
C ASP A 161 8.81 -6.56 -23.84
N THR A 162 7.80 -7.42 -23.97
CA THR A 162 6.52 -7.23 -23.30
C THR A 162 6.65 -7.50 -21.80
N GLN A 163 7.42 -8.51 -21.38
CA GLN A 163 7.74 -8.75 -19.97
C GLN A 163 8.47 -7.55 -19.35
N ILE A 164 9.44 -6.97 -20.07
CA ILE A 164 10.16 -5.74 -19.68
C ILE A 164 9.19 -4.57 -19.52
N ALA A 165 8.27 -4.37 -20.48
CA ALA A 165 7.27 -3.31 -20.40
C ALA A 165 6.35 -3.47 -19.20
N ILE A 166 5.93 -4.71 -18.88
CA ILE A 166 5.11 -5.03 -17.70
C ILE A 166 5.89 -4.71 -16.41
N LEU A 167 7.15 -5.12 -16.32
CA LEU A 167 8.00 -4.81 -15.17
C LEU A 167 8.18 -3.31 -14.99
N ASN A 168 8.47 -2.58 -16.07
CA ASN A 168 8.60 -1.13 -16.06
C ASN A 168 7.31 -0.44 -15.60
N GLN A 169 6.15 -0.91 -16.05
CA GLN A 169 4.86 -0.41 -15.57
C GLN A 169 4.70 -0.60 -14.06
N SER A 170 5.07 -1.77 -13.55
CA SER A 170 5.00 -2.03 -12.11
C SER A 170 6.01 -1.19 -11.32
N ILE A 171 7.21 -0.96 -11.84
CA ILE A 171 8.20 -0.05 -11.22
C ILE A 171 7.65 1.38 -11.15
N MET A 172 7.17 1.93 -12.28
CA MET A 172 6.65 3.30 -12.36
C MET A 172 5.50 3.55 -11.38
N ASN A 173 4.64 2.55 -11.17
CA ASN A 173 3.50 2.65 -10.27
C ASN A 173 3.79 2.13 -8.84
N SER A 174 5.03 1.72 -8.55
CA SER A 174 5.42 1.10 -7.27
C SER A 174 4.54 -0.09 -6.86
N TRP A 175 4.14 -0.91 -7.85
CA TRP A 175 3.27 -2.06 -7.62
C TRP A 175 4.03 -3.29 -7.14
N GLN A 176 3.42 -4.00 -6.19
CA GLN A 176 3.91 -5.28 -5.66
C GLN A 176 3.52 -6.48 -6.54
N GLY A 177 3.10 -6.27 -7.77
CA GLY A 177 2.60 -7.32 -8.66
C GLY A 177 2.95 -6.99 -10.10
N VAL A 178 2.78 -7.97 -10.98
CA VAL A 178 2.83 -7.79 -12.44
C VAL A 178 1.40 -7.87 -12.96
N PHE A 179 1.05 -6.95 -13.86
CA PHE A 179 -0.31 -6.82 -14.39
C PHE A 179 -0.27 -6.62 -15.91
N PRO A 180 -1.35 -6.95 -16.63
CA PRO A 180 -1.42 -6.70 -18.07
C PRO A 180 -1.20 -5.22 -18.41
N LEU A 181 -0.50 -4.96 -19.51
CA LEU A 181 -0.29 -3.60 -20.02
C LEU A 181 -1.64 -2.91 -20.26
N LYS A 182 -1.78 -1.68 -19.74
CA LYS A 182 -3.01 -0.88 -19.81
C LYS A 182 -3.40 -0.50 -21.25
N ASN A 183 -2.41 -0.38 -22.14
CA ASN A 183 -2.60 -0.04 -23.55
C ASN A 183 -2.38 -1.28 -24.39
N LYS A 184 -3.36 -2.19 -24.44
CA LYS A 184 -3.38 -3.18 -25.50
C LYS A 184 -3.65 -2.41 -26.79
N VAL A 185 -2.70 -2.39 -27.73
CA VAL A 185 -3.12 -2.36 -29.14
C VAL A 185 -3.88 -3.66 -29.32
N THR A 186 -5.20 -3.61 -29.12
CA THR A 186 -6.06 -4.70 -29.52
C THR A 186 -5.86 -4.87 -31.01
N PRO A 187 -5.59 -6.08 -31.53
CA PRO A 187 -5.71 -6.29 -32.96
C PRO A 187 -7.13 -5.86 -33.30
N ILE A 188 -7.26 -4.83 -34.14
CA ILE A 188 -8.52 -4.44 -34.73
C ILE A 188 -9.04 -5.75 -35.34
N LYS A 189 -10.13 -6.29 -34.80
CA LYS A 189 -10.91 -7.24 -35.57
C LYS A 189 -11.31 -6.44 -36.80
N CYS A 190 -10.66 -6.72 -37.94
CA CYS A 190 -11.11 -6.21 -39.21
C CYS A 190 -12.54 -6.69 -39.34
N ASN A 191 -13.48 -5.75 -39.14
CA ASN A 191 -14.84 -5.97 -39.57
C ASN A 191 -14.74 -6.26 -41.08
N THR A 192 -15.43 -7.32 -41.47
CA THR A 192 -15.53 -7.82 -42.84
C THR A 192 -15.71 -6.69 -43.85
N GLU A 193 -15.09 -6.82 -45.02
CA GLU A 193 -15.08 -5.85 -46.14
C GLU A 193 -16.47 -5.29 -46.50
N GLU A 194 -17.53 -5.98 -46.10
CA GLU A 194 -18.94 -5.59 -46.27
C GLU A 194 -19.32 -4.28 -45.53
N GLU A 195 -18.69 -3.91 -44.41
CA GLU A 195 -18.98 -2.62 -43.73
C GLU A 195 -18.26 -1.43 -44.39
N ILE A 196 -17.11 -1.64 -45.01
CA ILE A 196 -16.32 -0.57 -45.67
C ILE A 196 -17.02 -0.15 -46.97
N LEU A 197 -17.58 -1.09 -47.73
CA LEU A 197 -18.34 -0.80 -48.95
C LEU A 197 -19.65 -0.03 -48.69
N LYS A 198 -20.22 -0.17 -47.49
CA LYS A 198 -21.43 0.57 -47.09
C LYS A 198 -21.16 2.04 -46.74
N ILE A 199 -19.93 2.39 -46.41
CA ILE A 199 -19.49 3.76 -46.08
C ILE A 199 -19.08 4.54 -47.35
N ILE A 200 -18.60 3.84 -48.39
CA ILE A 200 -18.10 4.49 -49.63
C ILE A 200 -19.19 4.62 -50.71
N GLY A 201 -20.29 3.85 -50.61
CA GLY A 201 -21.33 3.77 -51.64
C GLY A 201 -22.63 4.57 -51.39
N GLY A 202 -22.60 5.61 -50.55
CA GLY A 202 -23.79 6.43 -50.27
C GLY A 202 -23.61 7.87 -50.73
N ASP A 203 -24.40 8.25 -51.75
CA ASP A 203 -24.74 9.60 -52.18
C ASP A 203 -23.76 10.30 -53.15
N ASN A 204 -23.96 10.05 -54.44
CA ASN A 204 -24.07 11.14 -55.41
C ASN A 204 -25.21 10.80 -56.38
N GLU A 205 -26.23 11.66 -56.40
CA GLU A 205 -27.21 11.82 -57.48
C GLU A 205 -26.54 11.94 -58.86
#